data_AF-A0A166F680-F1
#
_entry.id   AF-A0A166F680-F1
#
_cell.length_a   1.000
_cell.length_b   1.000
_cell.length_c   1.000
_cell.angle_alpha   90.00
_cell.angle_beta   90.00
_cell.angle_gamma   90.00
#
_symmetry.space_group_name_H-M   'P 1'
#
loop_
_entity.id
_entity.type
_entity.pdbx_description
1 polymer ?
#
loop_
_entity_poly.entity_id
_entity_poly.type
_entity_poly.pdbx_seq_one_letter_code
_entity_poly.pdbx_strand_id
1 'polypeptide(L)'
;MIPIIPHITDGDYDLDSVFKMAKMINVNYILPGLLNLYGETKTHFFRIIKNSFKNSFNDLKNTYISSKASKIYNMKFYNKITILNKRYDFKDSYKTVLDRKLNEFNLKDNTKQSTLFDTF
;
A
#
# COMPACT_ATOMS: atom_id res chain seq x y z
N MET A 1 0.04 8.86 1.76
CA MET A 1 0.11 7.39 1.96
C MET A 1 0.72 7.12 3.33
N ILE A 2 0.15 6.21 4.13
CA ILE A 2 0.78 5.77 5.39
C ILE A 2 1.77 4.64 5.04
N PRO A 3 3.04 4.71 5.48
CA PRO A 3 4.00 3.65 5.22
C PRO A 3 3.68 2.42 6.08
N ILE A 4 3.57 1.26 5.45
CA ILE A 4 3.47 -0.02 6.16
C ILE A 4 4.89 -0.56 6.36
N ILE A 5 5.32 -0.53 7.61
CA ILE A 5 6.65 -0.94 8.07
C ILE A 5 6.52 -2.32 8.75
N PRO A 6 7.22 -3.36 8.24
CA PRO A 6 7.26 -4.68 8.86
C PRO A 6 7.56 -4.63 10.37
N HIS A 7 6.85 -5.42 11.16
CA HIS A 7 7.02 -5.57 12.62
C HIS A 7 6.76 -4.29 13.45
N ILE A 8 6.29 -3.21 12.82
CA ILE A 8 6.04 -1.93 13.50
C ILE A 8 4.61 -1.44 13.24
N THR A 9 4.12 -1.50 12.00
CA THR A 9 2.79 -0.95 11.63
C THR A 9 1.96 -1.93 10.76
N ASP A 10 2.43 -3.17 10.60
CA ASP A 10 1.71 -4.23 9.89
C ASP A 10 1.12 -5.29 10.85
N GLY A 11 0.89 -4.87 12.09
CA GLY A 11 0.16 -5.65 13.09
C GLY A 11 -1.29 -5.86 12.66
N ASP A 12 -1.89 -6.95 13.14
CA ASP A 12 -3.26 -7.31 12.76
C ASP A 12 -4.27 -6.24 13.22
N TYR A 13 -4.06 -5.66 14.39
CA TYR A 13 -4.86 -4.54 14.91
C TYR A 13 -4.71 -3.27 14.05
N ASP A 14 -3.48 -2.93 13.65
CA ASP A 14 -3.19 -1.72 12.88
C ASP A 14 -3.85 -1.81 11.50
N LEU A 15 -3.66 -2.94 10.82
CA LEU A 15 -4.22 -3.19 9.49
C LEU A 15 -5.76 -3.24 9.55
N ASP A 16 -6.34 -3.94 10.53
CA ASP A 16 -7.79 -4.00 10.70
C ASP A 16 -8.39 -2.61 10.93
N SER A 17 -7.75 -1.78 11.76
CA SER A 17 -8.17 -0.40 12.05
C SER A 17 -8.17 0.47 10.79
N VAL A 18 -7.14 0.35 9.94
CA VAL A 18 -7.07 1.08 8.66
C VAL A 18 -8.21 0.65 7.73
N PHE A 19 -8.46 -0.65 7.61
CA PHE A 19 -9.52 -1.17 6.75
C PHE A 19 -10.93 -0.79 7.24
N LYS A 20 -11.15 -0.88 8.56
CA LYS A 20 -12.38 -0.44 9.20
C LYS A 20 -12.66 1.03 8.91
N MET A 21 -11.66 1.89 9.11
CA MET A 21 -11.79 3.32 8.84
C MET A 21 -12.07 3.57 7.35
N ALA A 22 -11.32 2.93 6.45
CA ALA A 22 -11.52 3.04 5.01
C ALA A 22 -12.95 2.64 4.59
N LYS A 23 -13.53 1.61 5.23
CA LYS A 23 -14.92 1.21 5.00
C LYS A 23 -15.91 2.25 5.52
N MET A 24 -15.67 2.79 6.72
CA MET A 24 -16.53 3.82 7.31
C MET A 24 -16.62 5.09 6.45
N ILE A 25 -15.53 5.46 5.79
CA ILE A 25 -15.49 6.64 4.90
C ILE A 25 -15.77 6.31 3.42
N ASN A 26 -16.22 5.09 3.11
CA ASN A 26 -16.59 4.63 1.77
C ASN A 26 -15.47 4.78 0.70
N VAL A 27 -14.22 4.47 1.07
CA VAL A 27 -13.12 4.43 0.10
C VAL A 27 -13.39 3.40 -0.99
N ASN A 28 -13.14 3.76 -2.25
CA ASN A 28 -13.38 2.87 -3.39
C ASN A 28 -12.39 1.71 -3.48
N TYR A 29 -11.11 1.92 -3.14
CA TYR A 29 -10.08 0.87 -3.20
C TYR A 29 -8.96 1.13 -2.19
N ILE A 30 -8.25 0.08 -1.82
CA ILE A 30 -7.04 0.14 -0.99
C ILE A 30 -5.88 -0.43 -1.80
N LEU A 31 -4.74 0.29 -1.81
CA LEU A 31 -3.49 -0.18 -2.41
C LEU A 31 -2.43 -0.34 -1.31
N PRO A 32 -2.36 -1.52 -0.68
CA PRO A 32 -1.38 -1.76 0.37
C PRO A 32 -0.01 -2.06 -0.25
N GLY A 33 1.04 -1.60 0.43
CA GLY A 33 2.41 -1.87 0.03
C GLY A 33 3.37 -1.72 1.20
N LEU A 34 4.27 -2.68 1.35
CA LEU A 34 5.35 -2.59 2.31
C LEU A 34 6.36 -1.52 1.86
N LEU A 35 6.91 -0.78 2.83
CA LEU A 35 7.93 0.24 2.57
C LEU A 35 9.14 -0.39 1.88
N ASN A 36 9.62 0.20 0.78
CA ASN A 36 10.89 -0.21 0.18
C ASN A 36 12.00 0.74 0.63
N LEU A 37 13.17 0.19 0.97
CA LEU A 37 14.31 0.92 1.53
C LEU A 37 15.48 0.88 0.55
N TYR A 38 15.61 1.93 -0.28
CA TYR A 38 16.67 2.03 -1.28
C TYR A 38 17.83 2.93 -0.84
N GLY A 39 19.04 2.61 -1.31
CA GLY A 39 20.21 3.46 -1.17
C GLY A 39 20.52 3.89 0.27
N GLU A 40 20.96 5.14 0.42
CA GLU A 40 21.36 5.73 1.71
C GLU A 40 20.19 5.84 2.70
N THR A 41 18.96 5.97 2.20
CA THR A 41 17.75 6.02 3.03
C THR A 41 17.64 4.78 3.91
N LYS A 42 18.05 3.61 3.43
CA LYS A 42 18.07 2.36 4.22
C LYS A 42 18.94 2.51 5.47
N THR A 43 20.13 3.10 5.34
CA THR A 43 21.07 3.30 6.44
C THR A 43 20.52 4.25 7.49
N HIS A 44 20.02 5.42 7.05
CA HIS A 44 19.44 6.40 7.96
C HIS A 44 18.19 5.87 8.66
N PHE A 45 17.34 5.14 7.93
CA PHE A 45 16.16 4.49 8.47
C PHE A 45 16.54 3.50 9.59
N PHE A 46 17.46 2.57 9.35
CA PHE A 46 17.86 1.61 10.37
C PHE A 46 18.52 2.25 11.59
N ARG A 47 19.26 3.36 11.41
CA ARG A 47 19.80 4.13 12.54
C ARG A 47 18.68 4.66 13.45
N ILE A 48 17.60 5.18 12.87
CA ILE A 48 16.44 5.69 13.63
C ILE A 48 15.68 4.55 14.30
N ILE A 49 15.41 3.45 13.58
CA ILE A 49 14.70 2.28 14.12
C ILE A 49 15.46 1.66 15.29
N LYS A 50 16.80 1.55 15.20
CA LYS A 50 17.60 0.98 16.28
C LYS A 50 17.43 1.75 17.60
N ASN A 51 17.23 3.05 17.53
CA ASN A 51 17.05 3.89 18.72
C ASN A 51 15.61 3.88 19.23
N SER A 52 14.63 3.92 18.31
CA SER A 52 13.21 4.17 18.62
C SER A 52 12.38 2.89 18.78
N PHE A 53 12.76 1.81 18.11
CA PHE A 53 12.03 0.53 18.04
C PHE A 53 12.99 -0.65 18.25
N LYS A 54 13.66 -0.67 19.39
CA LYS A 54 14.71 -1.65 19.74
C LYS A 54 14.22 -3.10 19.61
N ASN A 55 12.99 -3.38 20.04
CA ASN A 55 12.43 -4.73 20.05
C ASN A 55 12.18 -5.27 18.64
N SER A 56 11.73 -4.42 17.71
CA SER A 56 11.44 -4.81 16.33
C SER A 56 12.67 -4.72 15.40
N PHE A 57 13.79 -4.14 15.86
CA PHE A 57 14.93 -3.83 15.00
C PHE A 57 15.53 -5.07 14.34
N ASN A 58 15.74 -6.15 15.10
CA ASN A 58 16.36 -7.37 14.58
C ASN A 58 15.48 -8.04 13.53
N ASP A 59 14.17 -8.17 13.79
CA ASP A 59 13.22 -8.78 12.86
C ASP A 59 13.04 -7.95 11.60
N LEU A 60 12.98 -6.62 11.75
CA LEU A 60 12.95 -5.69 10.63
C LEU A 60 14.22 -5.80 9.78
N LYS A 61 15.40 -5.82 10.39
CA LYS A 61 16.67 -5.96 9.68
C LYS A 61 16.74 -7.28 8.90
N ASN A 62 16.27 -8.38 9.50
CA ASN A 62 16.21 -9.69 8.84
C ASN A 62 15.19 -9.72 7.69
N THR A 63 14.14 -8.89 7.77
CA THR A 63 13.14 -8.77 6.70
C THR A 63 13.70 -8.05 5.47
N TYR A 64 14.62 -7.10 5.65
CA TYR A 64 15.24 -6.32 4.57
C TYR A 64 16.69 -6.73 4.31
N ILE A 65 16.90 -7.97 3.88
CA ILE A 65 18.19 -8.40 3.32
C ILE A 65 18.52 -7.53 2.10
N SER A 66 17.55 -7.35 1.21
CA SER A 66 17.63 -6.44 0.06
C SER A 66 16.98 -5.08 0.37
N SER A 67 16.85 -4.21 -0.64
CA SER A 67 16.07 -2.98 -0.53
C SER A 67 14.56 -3.24 -0.37
N LYS A 68 14.10 -4.43 -0.76
CA LYS A 68 12.71 -4.89 -0.60
C LYS A 68 12.61 -5.86 0.57
N ALA A 69 11.44 -5.91 1.19
CA ALA A 69 11.11 -6.96 2.15
C ALA A 69 11.25 -8.34 1.50
N SER A 70 11.59 -9.37 2.29
CA SER A 70 11.79 -10.72 1.78
C SER A 70 10.54 -11.25 1.07
N LYS A 71 10.73 -12.15 0.10
CA LYS A 71 9.62 -12.75 -0.67
C LYS A 71 8.61 -13.46 0.25
N ILE A 72 9.11 -14.19 1.24
CA ILE A 72 8.29 -14.91 2.22
C ILE A 72 7.47 -13.93 3.05
N TYR A 73 8.07 -12.82 3.47
CA TYR A 73 7.35 -11.79 4.23
C TYR A 73 6.25 -11.12 3.41
N ASN A 74 6.57 -10.73 2.17
CA ASN A 74 5.57 -10.17 1.24
C ASN A 74 4.37 -11.11 1.06
N MET A 75 4.61 -12.42 0.88
CA MET A 75 3.55 -13.40 0.72
C MET A 75 2.64 -13.45 1.96
N LYS A 76 3.22 -13.50 3.16
CA LYS A 76 2.45 -13.46 4.42
C LYS A 76 1.64 -12.17 4.55
N PHE A 77 2.25 -11.03 4.22
CA PHE A 77 1.59 -9.73 4.25
C PHE A 77 0.36 -9.69 3.31
N TYR A 78 0.53 -10.08 2.04
CA TYR A 78 -0.58 -10.07 1.08
C TYR A 78 -1.68 -11.10 1.41
N ASN A 79 -1.35 -12.19 2.10
CA ASN A 79 -2.37 -13.09 2.64
C ASN A 79 -3.24 -12.37 3.69
N LYS A 80 -2.63 -11.60 4.62
CA LYS A 80 -3.39 -10.79 5.59
C LYS A 80 -4.29 -9.78 4.89
N ILE A 81 -3.75 -9.05 3.91
CA ILE A 81 -4.50 -8.10 3.10
C ILE A 81 -5.70 -8.77 2.41
N THR A 82 -5.51 -9.96 1.85
CA THR A 82 -6.59 -10.70 1.19
C THR A 82 -7.72 -11.05 2.15
N ILE A 83 -7.39 -11.45 3.38
CA ILE A 83 -8.37 -11.72 4.43
C ILE A 83 -9.14 -10.43 4.80
N LEU A 84 -8.43 -9.31 4.95
CA LEU A 84 -9.03 -8.02 5.27
C LEU A 84 -9.92 -7.48 4.15
N ASN A 85 -9.49 -7.60 2.89
CA ASN A 85 -10.31 -7.26 1.72
C ASN A 85 -11.65 -8.01 1.74
N LYS A 86 -11.61 -9.32 2.02
CA LYS A 86 -12.83 -10.14 2.15
C LYS A 86 -13.69 -9.70 3.34
N ARG A 87 -13.08 -9.43 4.50
CA ARG A 87 -13.79 -9.02 5.72
C ARG A 87 -14.57 -7.72 5.56
N TYR A 88 -13.99 -6.74 4.87
CA TYR A 88 -14.56 -5.39 4.71
C TYR A 88 -15.23 -5.15 3.35
N ASP A 89 -15.34 -6.20 2.53
CA ASP A 89 -15.93 -6.18 1.20
C ASP A 89 -15.27 -5.18 0.22
N PHE A 90 -13.93 -5.12 0.22
CA PHE A 90 -13.17 -4.40 -0.79
C PHE A 90 -12.97 -5.30 -2.01
N LYS A 91 -13.82 -5.10 -3.03
CA LYS A 91 -13.81 -5.89 -4.29
C LYS A 91 -13.11 -5.18 -5.44
N ASP A 92 -12.97 -3.87 -5.33
CA ASP A 92 -12.47 -3.02 -6.40
C ASP A 92 -10.94 -3.05 -6.48
N SER A 93 -10.43 -3.35 -7.67
CA SER A 93 -9.01 -3.19 -7.99
C SER A 93 -8.72 -1.72 -8.34
N TYR A 94 -7.47 -1.28 -8.19
CA TYR A 94 -7.07 0.06 -8.63
C TYR A 94 -7.48 0.36 -10.08
N LYS A 95 -7.25 -0.61 -10.98
CA LYS A 95 -7.58 -0.49 -12.40
C LYS A 95 -9.08 -0.29 -12.62
N THR A 96 -9.92 -1.11 -11.98
CA THR A 96 -11.38 -1.00 -12.14
C THR A 96 -11.92 0.33 -11.62
N VAL A 97 -11.36 0.86 -10.53
CA VAL A 97 -11.74 2.20 -10.05
C VAL A 97 -11.26 3.28 -11.02
N LEU A 98 -10.05 3.17 -11.54
CA LEU A 98 -9.50 4.13 -12.49
C LEU A 98 -10.33 4.18 -13.78
N ASP A 99 -10.62 3.02 -14.38
CA ASP A 99 -11.42 2.90 -15.60
C ASP A 99 -12.82 3.50 -15.40
N ARG A 100 -13.45 3.24 -14.25
CA ARG A 100 -14.76 3.83 -13.90
C ARG A 100 -14.70 5.36 -13.81
N LYS A 101 -13.70 5.89 -13.11
CA LYS A 101 -13.52 7.35 -13.01
C LYS A 101 -13.27 7.96 -14.39
N LEU A 102 -12.41 7.36 -15.21
CA LEU A 102 -12.15 7.82 -16.58
C LEU A 102 -13.43 7.85 -17.41
N ASN A 103 -14.26 6.81 -17.32
CA ASN A 103 -15.56 6.77 -18.00
C ASN A 103 -16.52 7.87 -17.48
N GLU A 104 -16.61 8.08 -16.17
CA GLU A 104 -17.43 9.15 -15.58
C GLU A 104 -16.97 10.54 -16.04
N PHE A 105 -15.66 10.79 -16.15
CA PHE A 105 -15.11 12.03 -16.70
C PHE A 105 -15.48 12.20 -18.18
N ASN A 106 -15.23 11.19 -19.01
CA ASN A 106 -15.54 11.23 -20.44
C ASN A 106 -17.03 11.46 -20.74
N LEU A 107 -17.92 10.91 -19.90
CA LEU A 107 -19.37 11.10 -20.02
C LEU A 107 -19.83 12.50 -19.59
N LYS A 108 -19.12 13.15 -18.63
CA LYS A 108 -19.46 14.49 -18.14
C LYS A 108 -18.96 15.59 -19.06
N ASP A 109 -17.79 15.42 -19.67
CA ASP A 109 -17.15 16.50 -20.41
C ASP A 109 -17.48 16.52 -21.92
N ASN A 110 -18.15 15.49 -22.48
CA ASN A 110 -18.38 15.35 -23.94
C ASN A 110 -17.11 15.47 -24.81
N THR A 111 -15.93 15.60 -24.19
CA THR A 111 -14.63 15.61 -24.83
C THR A 111 -14.14 14.18 -24.87
N LYS A 112 -14.08 13.59 -26.07
CA LYS A 112 -13.11 12.51 -26.31
C LYS A 112 -11.76 13.03 -25.84
N GLN A 113 -11.11 12.32 -24.93
CA GLN A 113 -9.73 12.61 -24.53
C GLN A 113 -8.87 12.63 -25.79
N SER A 114 -8.53 13.82 -26.28
CA SER A 114 -7.54 13.99 -27.34
C SER A 114 -6.18 13.74 -26.73
N THR A 115 -5.50 12.72 -27.23
CA THR A 115 -4.09 12.52 -26.95
C THR A 115 -3.29 13.71 -27.50
N LEU A 116 -2.10 13.95 -26.95
CA LEU A 116 -1.20 14.99 -27.46
C LEU A 116 -0.84 14.80 -28.96
N PHE A 117 -1.13 13.61 -29.49
CA PHE A 117 -0.90 13.21 -30.88
C PHE A 117 -2.12 13.45 -31.78
N ASP A 118 -3.30 13.73 -31.24
CA ASP A 118 -4.50 14.01 -32.02
C ASP A 118 -4.55 15.47 -32.53
N THR A 119 -3.53 16.28 -32.19
CA THR A 119 -3.40 17.69 -32.59
C THR A 119 -2.33 17.92 -33.67
N PHE A 120 -1.77 16.84 -34.25
CA PHE A 120 -0.78 16.87 -35.33
C PHE A 120 -1.29 16.18 -36.59
#